data_AF-A0A1G4UIC7-F1
#
_entry.id   AF-A0A1G4UIC7-F1
#
_cell.length_a   1.000
_cell.length_b   1.000
_cell.length_c   1.000
_cell.angle_alpha   90.00
_cell.angle_beta   90.00
_cell.angle_gamma   90.00
#
_symmetry.space_group_name_H-M   'P 1'
#
loop_
_entity.id
_entity.type
_entity.pdbx_description
1 polymer ?
#
loop_
_entity_poly.entity_id
_entity_poly.type
_entity_poly.pdbx_seq_one_letter_code
_entity_poly.pdbx_strand_id
1 'polypeptide(L)'
;MPFEISELTSPFAIDEALAGAAYEPEDVELLDTAFARACDQVAERLVIGEGIRSLLAFAILEGAKSGLRDPEHLTAFALRALPSFRAQEEIR
;
A
#
# COMPACT_ATOMS: atom_id res chain seq x y z
N MET A 1 16.26 -17.03 42.49
CA MET A 1 14.84 -17.44 42.38
C MET A 1 14.16 -16.48 41.41
N PRO A 2 13.36 -16.96 40.46
CA PRO A 2 13.59 -16.84 39.01
C PRO A 2 12.99 -15.59 38.37
N PHE A 3 13.58 -15.15 37.25
CA PHE A 3 12.95 -14.25 36.29
C PHE A 3 11.84 -15.04 35.58
N GLU A 4 10.58 -14.70 35.83
CA GLU A 4 9.46 -15.19 35.04
C GLU A 4 9.53 -14.52 33.66
N ILE A 5 9.89 -15.32 32.65
CA ILE A 5 9.73 -14.94 31.25
C ILE A 5 8.23 -15.02 31.01
N SER A 6 7.57 -13.87 30.90
CA SER A 6 6.15 -13.77 30.60
C SER A 6 5.90 -14.40 29.21
N GLU A 7 5.46 -15.66 29.19
CA GLU A 7 5.03 -16.41 28.01
C GLU A 7 3.69 -15.86 27.48
N LEU A 8 3.65 -14.62 27.00
CA LEU A 8 2.41 -14.05 26.44
C LEU A 8 2.70 -13.08 25.29
N THR A 9 3.56 -13.48 24.36
CA THR A 9 3.46 -13.01 22.97
C THR A 9 3.35 -14.23 22.09
N SER A 10 2.13 -14.77 22.03
CA SER A 10 1.74 -15.75 21.01
C SER A 10 2.19 -15.23 19.63
N PRO A 11 3.00 -15.98 18.87
CA PRO A 11 3.41 -15.58 17.53
C PRO A 11 2.21 -15.49 16.55
N PHE A 12 1.03 -15.97 16.97
CA PHE A 12 -0.21 -15.94 16.20
C PHE A 12 -1.02 -14.65 16.35
N ALA A 13 -0.66 -13.74 17.26
CA ALA A 13 -1.37 -12.46 17.39
C ALA A 13 -1.18 -11.52 16.18
N ILE A 14 -0.18 -11.82 15.33
CA ILE A 14 0.05 -11.10 14.07
C ILE A 14 -0.96 -11.56 13.00
N ASP A 15 -1.47 -12.79 13.11
CA ASP A 15 -2.30 -13.45 12.09
C ASP A 15 -3.72 -12.87 12.06
N GLU A 16 -4.26 -12.46 13.21
CA GLU A 16 -5.65 -12.01 13.33
C GLU A 16 -5.87 -10.58 12.79
N ALA A 17 -4.85 -9.71 12.87
CA ALA A 17 -4.88 -8.37 12.28
C ALA A 17 -4.72 -8.39 10.75
N LEU A 18 -4.08 -9.45 10.20
CA LEU A 18 -3.97 -9.68 8.76
C LEU A 18 -5.23 -10.40 8.22
N ALA A 19 -5.79 -11.34 8.98
CA ALA A 19 -6.98 -12.11 8.62
C ALA A 19 -8.29 -11.29 8.61
N GLY A 20 -8.33 -10.13 9.29
CA GLY A 20 -9.47 -9.21 9.26
C GLY A 20 -9.68 -8.47 7.93
N ALA A 21 -8.71 -8.57 7.00
CA ALA A 21 -8.79 -8.00 5.65
C ALA A 21 -8.62 -9.12 4.61
N ALA A 22 -9.52 -10.11 4.63
CA ALA A 22 -9.66 -11.02 3.49
C ALA A 22 -10.13 -10.19 2.29
N TYR A 23 -9.19 -9.78 1.43
CA TYR A 23 -9.53 -9.17 0.15
C TYR A 23 -10.21 -10.22 -0.71
N GLU A 24 -11.38 -9.88 -1.25
CA GLU A 24 -12.02 -10.71 -2.27
C GLU A 24 -11.15 -10.70 -3.54
N PRO A 25 -11.25 -11.73 -4.40
CA PRO A 25 -10.50 -11.77 -5.66
C PRO A 25 -10.66 -10.49 -6.49
N GLU A 26 -11.86 -9.92 -6.52
CA GLU A 26 -12.17 -8.66 -7.21
C GLU A 26 -11.41 -7.47 -6.59
N ASP A 27 -11.24 -7.44 -5.27
CA ASP A 27 -10.44 -6.42 -4.60
C ASP A 27 -8.96 -6.56 -4.96
N VAL A 28 -8.45 -7.79 -5.05
CA VAL A 28 -7.05 -8.04 -5.45
C VAL A 28 -6.80 -7.55 -6.88
N GLU A 29 -7.69 -7.88 -7.82
CA GLU A 29 -7.59 -7.41 -9.21
C GLU A 29 -7.61 -5.88 -9.32
N LEU A 30 -8.41 -5.23 -8.48
CA LEU A 30 -8.50 -3.78 -8.40
C LEU A 30 -7.19 -3.16 -7.88
N LEU A 31 -6.63 -3.71 -6.81
CA LEU A 31 -5.36 -3.27 -6.24
C LEU A 31 -4.20 -3.48 -7.21
N ASP A 32 -4.16 -4.62 -7.91
CA ASP A 32 -3.17 -4.92 -8.93
C ASP A 32 -3.28 -3.95 -10.11
N THR A 33 -4.51 -3.62 -10.53
CA THR A 33 -4.75 -2.63 -11.58
C THR A 33 -4.24 -1.24 -11.18
N ALA A 34 -4.53 -0.79 -9.95
CA ALA A 34 -4.04 0.48 -9.44
C ALA A 34 -2.50 0.49 -9.34
N PHE A 35 -1.90 -0.63 -8.91
CA PHE A 35 -0.46 -0.76 -8.77
C PHE A 35 0.28 -0.74 -10.11
N ALA A 36 -0.23 -1.47 -11.10
CA ALA A 36 0.31 -1.47 -12.46
C ALA A 36 0.27 -0.05 -13.05
N ARG A 37 -0.88 0.62 -12.96
CA ARG A 37 -1.04 2.01 -13.45
C ARG A 37 -0.09 2.99 -12.76
N ALA A 38 0.07 2.89 -11.44
CA ALA A 38 1.00 3.75 -10.71
C ALA A 38 2.44 3.50 -11.14
N CYS A 39 2.84 2.23 -11.33
CA CYS A 39 4.17 1.90 -11.85
C CYS A 39 4.37 2.46 -13.26
N ASP A 40 3.41 2.30 -14.16
CA ASP A 40 3.54 2.80 -15.54
C ASP A 40 3.74 4.32 -15.56
N GLN A 41 2.95 5.07 -14.79
CA GLN A 41 3.07 6.53 -14.71
C GLN A 41 4.40 6.99 -14.07
N VAL A 42 4.93 6.23 -13.10
CA VAL A 42 6.24 6.53 -12.52
C VAL A 42 7.37 6.21 -13.49
N ALA A 43 7.24 5.13 -14.26
CA ALA A 43 8.24 4.70 -15.23
C ALA A 43 8.45 5.72 -16.37
N GLU A 44 7.42 6.50 -16.70
CA GLU A 44 7.53 7.63 -17.65
C GLU A 44 8.52 8.71 -17.19
N ARG A 45 8.85 8.78 -15.89
CA ARG A 45 9.58 9.91 -15.29
C ARG A 45 10.81 9.50 -14.50
N LEU A 46 10.81 8.30 -13.91
CA LEU A 46 11.82 7.83 -12.96
C LEU A 46 12.12 6.36 -13.20
N VAL A 47 13.36 5.95 -12.92
CA VAL A 47 13.72 4.52 -12.90
C VAL A 47 13.08 3.88 -11.67
N ILE A 48 12.26 2.85 -11.90
CA ILE A 48 11.57 2.14 -10.83
C ILE A 48 12.47 1.05 -10.26
N GLY A 49 13.00 1.33 -9.07
CA GLY A 49 13.61 0.32 -8.20
C GLY A 49 12.59 -0.33 -7.26
N GLU A 50 13.02 -1.39 -6.57
CA GLU A 50 12.21 -2.14 -5.62
C GLU A 50 11.65 -1.26 -4.49
N GLY A 51 12.42 -0.29 -3.98
CA GLY A 51 11.95 0.63 -2.94
C GLY A 51 10.77 1.50 -3.38
N ILE A 52 10.74 1.95 -4.65
CA ILE A 52 9.61 2.73 -5.19
C ILE A 52 8.39 1.82 -5.34
N ARG A 53 8.56 0.59 -5.84
CA ARG A 53 7.47 -0.38 -5.94
C ARG A 53 6.84 -0.67 -4.57
N SER A 54 7.66 -0.96 -3.57
CA SER A 54 7.17 -1.22 -2.21
C SER A 54 6.44 -0.01 -1.63
N LEU A 55 6.93 1.21 -1.88
CA LEU A 55 6.26 2.43 -1.42
C LEU A 55 4.89 2.62 -2.09
N LEU A 56 4.79 2.41 -3.41
CA LEU A 56 3.54 2.50 -4.14
C LEU A 56 2.52 1.45 -3.67
N ALA A 57 2.95 0.19 -3.54
CA ALA A 57 2.10 -0.89 -3.04
C ALA A 57 1.57 -0.59 -1.63
N PHE A 58 2.45 -0.12 -0.73
CA PHE A 58 2.05 0.28 0.62
C PHE A 58 1.02 1.42 0.60
N ALA A 59 1.24 2.45 -0.21
CA ALA A 59 0.31 3.57 -0.31
C ALA A 59 -1.05 3.15 -0.88
N ILE A 60 -1.10 2.23 -1.84
CA ILE A 60 -2.36 1.68 -2.37
C ILE A 60 -3.12 0.92 -1.29
N LEU A 61 -2.45 0.07 -0.51
CA LEU A 61 -3.08 -0.67 0.59
C LEU A 61 -3.61 0.26 1.67
N GLU A 62 -2.88 1.32 2.04
CA GLU A 62 -3.35 2.33 2.98
C GLU A 62 -4.54 3.13 2.42
N GLY A 63 -4.52 3.46 1.13
CA GLY A 63 -5.66 4.07 0.45
C GLY A 63 -6.90 3.17 0.51
N ALA A 64 -6.74 1.88 0.24
CA ALA A 64 -7.83 0.91 0.30
C ALA A 64 -8.40 0.75 1.72
N LYS A 65 -7.53 0.67 2.74
CA LYS A 65 -7.94 0.67 4.16
C LYS A 65 -8.71 1.92 4.56
N SER A 66 -8.41 3.06 3.95
CA SER A 66 -9.12 4.32 4.18
C SER A 66 -10.50 4.39 3.48
N GLY A 67 -10.87 3.36 2.72
CA GLY A 67 -12.15 3.24 2.04
C GLY A 67 -12.14 3.65 0.57
N LEU A 68 -10.97 3.94 -0.02
CA LEU A 68 -10.87 4.15 -1.46
C LEU A 68 -11.07 2.81 -2.19
N ARG A 69 -12.05 2.77 -3.08
CA ARG A 69 -12.41 1.57 -3.86
C ARG A 69 -12.33 1.80 -5.36
N ASP A 70 -11.89 2.98 -5.80
CA ASP A 70 -11.73 3.30 -7.20
C ASP A 70 -10.25 3.19 -7.60
N PRO A 71 -9.89 2.42 -8.65
CA PRO A 71 -8.50 2.23 -9.05
C PRO A 71 -7.80 3.54 -9.43
N GLU A 72 -8.52 4.53 -9.98
CA GLU A 72 -7.92 5.81 -10.39
C GLU A 72 -7.59 6.66 -9.16
N HIS A 73 -8.51 6.73 -8.20
CA HIS A 73 -8.26 7.39 -6.93
C HIS A 73 -7.13 6.73 -6.13
N LEU A 74 -7.06 5.39 -6.12
CA LEU A 74 -5.96 4.65 -5.49
C LEU A 74 -4.62 4.94 -6.17
N THR A 75 -4.60 4.97 -7.50
CA THR A 75 -3.42 5.32 -8.29
C THR A 75 -2.94 6.73 -7.95
N ALA A 76 -3.84 7.72 -7.99
CA ALA A 76 -3.53 9.11 -7.66
C ALA A 76 -3.02 9.24 -6.21
N PHE A 77 -3.67 8.58 -5.26
CA PHE A 77 -3.25 8.54 -3.86
C PHE A 77 -1.83 7.97 -3.70
N ALA A 78 -1.52 6.87 -4.38
CA ALA A 78 -0.21 6.24 -4.33
C ALA A 78 0.89 7.13 -4.91
N LEU A 79 0.60 7.81 -6.03
CA LEU A 79 1.56 8.73 -6.66
C LEU A 79 1.91 9.91 -5.73
N ARG A 80 0.97 10.38 -4.91
CA ARG A 80 1.25 11.41 -3.89
C ARG A 80 2.26 10.96 -2.84
N ALA A 81 2.55 9.67 -2.68
CA ALA A 81 3.64 9.22 -1.83
C ALA A 81 5.01 9.70 -2.35
N LEU A 82 5.14 9.93 -3.66
CA LEU A 82 6.39 10.35 -4.30
C LEU A 82 6.50 11.89 -4.37
N PRO A 83 7.60 12.49 -3.87
CA PRO A 83 7.78 13.95 -3.89
C PRO A 83 7.65 14.57 -5.28
N SER A 84 8.14 13.88 -6.31
CA SER A 84 8.13 14.30 -7.72
C SER A 84 6.72 14.48 -8.31
N PHE A 85 5.73 13.83 -7.69
CA PHE A 85 4.33 13.86 -8.11
C PHE A 85 3.48 14.79 -7.22
N ARG A 86 3.88 15.03 -5.96
CA ARG A 86 3.21 16.02 -5.07
C ARG A 86 3.28 17.44 -5.61
N ALA A 87 4.42 17.84 -6.15
CA ALA A 87 4.68 19.22 -6.60
C ALA A 87 3.82 19.66 -7.81
N GLN A 88 3.02 18.77 -8.39
CA GLN A 88 2.18 19.08 -9.57
C GLN A 88 0.72 19.38 -9.25
N GLU A 89 0.20 18.99 -8.08
CA GLU A 89 -1.17 19.34 -7.69
C GLU A 89 -1.32 20.83 -7.32
N GLU A 90 -0.24 21.52 -6.96
CA GLU A 90 -0.28 22.95 -6.57
C GLU A 90 -0.38 23.91 -7.76
N ILE A 91 -0.30 23.44 -9.01
CA ILE A 91 -0.26 24.30 -10.22
C ILE A 91 -1.55 24.18 -11.07
N ARG A 92 -2.62 23.54 -10.57
CA ARG A 92 -3.91 23.45 -11.28
C ARG A 92 -5.01 24.27 -10.64
#